data_AF-A0A7D6EUA8-F1
#
_entry.id   AF-A0A7D6EUA8-F1
#
_cell.length_a   1.000
_cell.length_b   1.000
_cell.length_c   1.000
_cell.angle_alpha   90.00
_cell.angle_beta   90.00
_cell.angle_gamma   90.00
#
_symmetry.space_group_name_H-M   'P 1'
#
loop_
_entity.id
_entity.type
_entity.pdbx_description
1 polymer ?
#
loop_
_entity_poly.entity_id
_entity_poly.type
_entity_poly.pdbx_seq_one_letter_code
_entity_poly.pdbx_strand_id
1 'polypeptide(L)'
;MSPRKNYPKNRRPKSGDDEPITIASNQSFEEDENGLWIVRKLTGSAANKPYRCPGCDQVIPMATPHTVAWLEGDEDNRRHWHNACWTKRNNRRPRTERTRNAPRY
;
A
#
# COMPACT_ATOMS: atom_id res chain seq x y z
N MET A 1 39.51 -5.68 -26.56
CA MET A 1 38.77 -5.77 -25.28
C MET A 1 37.76 -4.63 -25.17
N SER A 2 36.59 -4.91 -24.61
CA SER A 2 35.29 -4.27 -24.90
C SER A 2 35.10 -2.81 -24.41
N PRO A 3 34.47 -1.92 -25.19
CA PRO A 3 34.15 -0.55 -24.78
C PRO A 3 33.12 -0.48 -23.63
N ARG A 4 33.40 0.32 -22.59
CA ARG A 4 32.45 0.63 -21.50
C ARG A 4 31.25 1.39 -22.06
N LYS A 5 30.09 0.74 -22.08
CA LYS A 5 28.79 1.36 -22.36
C LYS A 5 28.41 2.33 -21.24
N ASN A 6 28.53 3.62 -21.54
CA ASN A 6 27.99 4.71 -20.73
C ASN A 6 26.50 4.84 -21.05
N TYR A 7 25.61 4.54 -20.09
CA TYR A 7 24.17 4.75 -20.25
C TYR A 7 23.82 6.16 -19.76
N PRO A 8 23.30 7.06 -20.62
CA PRO A 8 22.90 8.39 -20.16
C PRO A 8 21.65 8.29 -19.28
N LYS A 9 21.78 8.71 -18.00
CA LYS A 9 20.65 8.89 -17.08
C LYS A 9 19.72 9.96 -17.65
N ASN A 10 18.56 9.51 -18.10
CA ASN A 10 17.51 10.34 -18.64
C ASN A 10 17.12 11.42 -17.61
N ARG A 11 17.23 12.68 -18.04
CA ARG A 11 16.90 13.88 -17.27
C ARG A 11 15.42 13.83 -16.89
N ARG A 12 15.09 13.85 -15.60
CA ARG A 12 13.76 14.23 -15.14
C ARG A 12 13.72 15.76 -15.07
N PRO A 13 12.82 16.44 -15.80
CA PRO A 13 12.67 17.89 -15.66
C PRO A 13 12.13 18.18 -14.25
N LYS A 14 12.79 19.13 -13.59
CA LYS A 14 12.44 19.67 -12.29
C LYS A 14 11.61 20.92 -12.57
N SER A 15 10.29 20.78 -12.62
CA SER A 15 9.38 21.93 -12.55
C SER A 15 9.07 22.16 -11.08
N GLY A 16 9.35 23.38 -10.62
CA GLY A 16 9.02 23.84 -9.29
C GLY A 16 8.07 25.02 -9.39
N ASP A 17 7.06 25.01 -8.53
CA ASP A 17 6.21 26.14 -8.21
C ASP A 17 5.44 25.80 -6.91
N ASP A 18 5.42 26.77 -6.02
CA ASP A 18 4.89 26.78 -4.65
C ASP A 18 3.48 27.40 -4.70
N GLU A 19 2.42 26.65 -4.35
CA GLU A 19 1.05 27.07 -3.93
C GLU A 19 0.07 25.84 -3.86
N PRO A 20 -1.09 25.86 -3.17
CA PRO A 20 -1.48 24.84 -2.19
C PRO A 20 -2.65 23.92 -2.60
N ILE A 21 -2.63 22.70 -2.03
CA ILE A 21 -3.71 21.68 -1.95
C ILE A 21 -4.46 21.36 -3.26
N THR A 22 -3.97 20.36 -3.99
CA THR A 22 -4.80 19.54 -4.90
C THR A 22 -4.80 18.07 -4.44
N ILE A 23 -5.78 17.71 -3.63
CA ILE A 23 -6.11 16.31 -3.32
C ILE A 23 -6.86 15.71 -4.52
N ALA A 24 -6.15 15.22 -5.54
CA ALA A 24 -6.66 14.33 -6.62
C ALA A 24 -5.47 13.97 -7.55
N SER A 25 -5.07 12.75 -7.91
CA SER A 25 -5.72 11.43 -7.87
C SER A 25 -4.64 10.34 -7.76
N ASN A 26 -4.23 9.98 -6.53
CA ASN A 26 -3.51 8.72 -6.29
C ASN A 26 -4.49 7.55 -6.08
N GLN A 27 -5.73 7.72 -6.55
CA GLN A 27 -6.80 6.75 -6.45
C GLN A 27 -6.89 5.97 -7.75
N SER A 28 -6.82 4.65 -7.66
CA SER A 28 -7.00 3.70 -8.74
C SER A 28 -8.14 2.75 -8.40
N PHE A 29 -8.79 2.23 -9.42
CA PHE A 29 -9.85 1.24 -9.29
C PHE A 29 -9.29 -0.12 -9.73
N GLU A 30 -9.52 -1.16 -8.94
CA GLU A 30 -9.10 -2.53 -9.22
C GLU A 30 -10.30 -3.47 -9.01
N GLU A 31 -10.74 -4.15 -10.07
CA GLU A 31 -11.80 -5.16 -9.97
C GLU A 31 -11.21 -6.52 -9.60
N ASP A 32 -11.85 -7.24 -8.68
CA ASP A 32 -11.51 -8.62 -8.30
C ASP A 32 -12.75 -9.50 -8.09
N GLU A 33 -12.55 -10.74 -7.63
CA GLU A 33 -13.63 -11.71 -7.36
C GLU A 33 -14.62 -11.25 -6.26
N ASN A 34 -14.24 -10.27 -5.44
CA ASN A 34 -15.06 -9.72 -4.36
C ASN A 34 -15.79 -8.43 -4.76
N GLY A 35 -15.35 -7.76 -5.84
CA GLY A 35 -15.98 -6.56 -6.40
C GLY A 35 -14.99 -5.49 -6.86
N LEU A 36 -15.48 -4.26 -7.03
CA LEU A 36 -14.65 -3.12 -7.39
C LEU A 36 -13.98 -2.52 -6.15
N TRP A 37 -12.65 -2.58 -6.12
CA TRP A 37 -11.84 -1.94 -5.09
C TRP A 37 -11.41 -0.54 -5.50
N ILE A 38 -11.59 0.37 -4.57
CA ILE A 38 -11.04 1.71 -4.63
C ILE A 38 -9.74 1.72 -3.82
N VAL A 39 -8.65 2.09 -4.48
CA VAL A 39 -7.30 1.98 -3.93
C VAL A 39 -6.63 3.33 -3.94
N ARG A 40 -6.13 3.79 -2.79
CA ARG A 40 -5.39 5.05 -2.66
C ARG A 40 -4.00 4.82 -2.07
N LYS A 41 -2.96 5.28 -2.78
CA LYS A 41 -1.58 5.25 -2.24
C LYS A 41 -1.33 6.46 -1.35
N LEU A 42 -0.92 6.22 -0.10
CA LEU A 42 -0.51 7.24 0.86
C LEU A 42 1.02 7.33 0.94
N THR A 43 1.50 8.57 1.02
CA THR A 43 2.90 8.85 1.36
C THR A 43 3.12 8.73 2.87
N GLY A 44 4.38 8.63 3.29
CA GLY A 44 4.72 8.59 4.71
C GLY A 44 4.17 9.80 5.46
N SER A 45 4.34 11.00 4.92
CA SER A 45 3.86 12.25 5.55
C SER A 45 2.34 12.31 5.79
N ALA A 46 1.55 11.53 5.04
CA ALA A 46 0.10 11.43 5.24
C ALA A 46 -0.30 10.37 6.31
N ALA A 47 0.65 9.53 6.73
CA ALA A 47 0.43 8.44 7.68
C ALA A 47 0.67 8.90 9.13
N ASN A 48 -0.32 9.62 9.69
CA ASN A 48 -0.22 10.19 11.04
C ASN A 48 -0.63 9.24 12.18
N LYS A 49 -1.07 8.02 11.86
CA LYS A 49 -1.51 7.02 12.83
C LYS A 49 -1.00 5.63 12.44
N PRO A 50 -0.68 4.77 13.42
CA PRO A 50 -0.37 3.39 13.14
C PRO A 50 -1.66 2.62 12.80
N TYR A 51 -1.58 1.71 11.83
CA TYR A 51 -2.72 0.87 11.41
C TYR A 51 -2.32 -0.59 11.33
N ARG A 52 -3.29 -1.51 11.36
CA ARG A 52 -3.02 -2.95 11.25
C ARG A 52 -3.26 -3.45 9.83
N CYS A 53 -2.28 -4.13 9.25
CA CYS A 53 -2.33 -4.64 7.88
C CYS A 53 -3.06 -5.99 7.79
N PRO A 54 -4.20 -6.12 7.08
CA PRO A 54 -4.95 -7.38 6.99
C PRO A 54 -4.15 -8.54 6.37
N GLY A 55 -3.26 -8.26 5.40
CA GLY A 55 -2.50 -9.31 4.70
C GLY A 55 -1.35 -9.95 5.50
N CYS A 56 -0.91 -9.35 6.62
CA CYS A 56 0.18 -9.89 7.43
C CYS A 56 -0.03 -9.74 8.95
N ASP A 57 -1.11 -9.10 9.38
CA ASP A 57 -1.46 -8.79 10.78
C ASP A 57 -0.43 -7.93 11.55
N GLN A 58 0.55 -7.36 10.84
CA GLN A 58 1.56 -6.47 11.41
C GLN A 58 1.09 -5.01 11.40
N VAL A 59 1.64 -4.22 12.32
CA VAL A 59 1.40 -2.78 12.41
C VAL A 59 2.19 -2.05 11.33
N ILE A 60 1.49 -1.22 10.57
CA ILE A 60 2.05 -0.19 9.70
C ILE A 60 2.38 1.01 10.61
N PRO A 61 3.65 1.38 10.78
CA PRO A 61 4.01 2.50 11.62
C PRO A 61 3.56 3.84 11.02
N MET A 62 3.52 4.87 11.87
CA MET A 62 3.40 6.25 11.39
C MET A 62 4.55 6.59 10.44
N ALA A 63 4.36 7.61 9.61
CA ALA A 63 5.32 8.05 8.60
C ALA A 63 5.69 6.98 7.54
N THR A 64 4.98 5.85 7.48
CA THR A 64 5.28 4.76 6.54
C THR A 64 4.36 4.84 5.30
N PRO A 65 4.92 4.89 4.07
CA PRO A 65 4.14 4.84 2.84
C PRO A 65 3.37 3.52 2.73
N HIS A 66 2.06 3.59 2.53
CA HIS A 66 1.19 2.41 2.49
C HIS A 66 -0.05 2.66 1.61
N THR A 67 -0.82 1.60 1.36
CA THR A 67 -2.00 1.64 0.49
C THR A 67 -3.26 1.54 1.33
N VAL A 68 -4.27 2.36 1.03
CA VAL A 68 -5.61 2.26 1.61
C VAL A 68 -6.52 1.70 0.54
N ALA A 69 -7.29 0.68 0.89
CA ALA A 69 -8.24 0.06 -0.04
C ALA A 69 -9.58 -0.21 0.63
N TRP A 70 -10.66 0.00 -0.12
CA TRP A 70 -12.04 -0.24 0.29
C TRP A 70 -12.87 -0.67 -0.92
N LEU A 71 -14.00 -1.32 -0.69
CA LEU A 71 -14.93 -1.67 -1.76
C LEU A 71 -15.74 -0.43 -2.17
N GLU A 72 -16.14 -0.38 -3.43
CA GLU A 72 -17.09 0.63 -3.90
C GLU A 72 -18.37 0.60 -3.05
N GLY A 73 -18.77 1.76 -2.52
CA GLY A 73 -19.90 1.87 -1.59
C GLY A 73 -19.58 1.63 -0.11
N ASP A 74 -18.36 1.18 0.23
CA ASP A 74 -17.93 0.89 1.62
C ASP A 74 -16.74 1.76 2.06
N GLU A 75 -16.84 3.08 1.85
CA GLU A 75 -15.76 4.04 2.16
C GLU A 75 -15.41 4.12 3.67
N ASP A 76 -16.37 3.81 4.54
CA ASP A 76 -16.14 3.83 5.98
C ASP A 76 -15.24 2.65 6.43
N ASN A 77 -15.25 1.54 5.70
CA ASN A 77 -14.48 0.33 6.01
C ASN A 77 -13.11 0.30 5.32
N ARG A 78 -12.45 1.46 5.26
CA ARG A 78 -11.11 1.61 4.69
C ARG A 78 -10.09 0.76 5.42
N ARG A 79 -9.41 -0.11 4.67
CA ARG A 79 -8.36 -0.99 5.17
C ARG A 79 -6.99 -0.48 4.76
N HIS A 80 -6.06 -0.47 5.71
CA HIS A 80 -4.68 -0.05 5.47
C HIS A 80 -3.79 -1.27 5.24
N TRP A 81 -3.07 -1.28 4.12
CA TRP A 81 -2.20 -2.37 3.70
C TRP A 81 -0.79 -1.86 3.46
N HIS A 82 0.23 -2.64 3.82
CA HIS A 82 1.56 -2.41 3.25
C HIS A 82 1.48 -2.51 1.72
N ASN A 83 2.27 -1.70 1.00
CA ASN A 83 2.27 -1.72 -0.47
C ASN A 83 2.54 -3.14 -1.03
N ALA A 84 3.52 -3.84 -0.45
CA ALA A 84 3.84 -5.22 -0.85
C ALA A 84 2.74 -6.23 -0.47
N CYS A 85 1.98 -5.97 0.59
CA CYS A 85 0.85 -6.81 0.97
C CYS A 85 -0.33 -6.61 0.03
N TRP A 86 -0.61 -5.37 -0.40
CA TRP A 86 -1.66 -5.07 -1.38
C TRP A 86 -1.40 -5.75 -2.73
N THR A 87 -0.18 -5.63 -3.28
CA THR A 87 0.19 -6.27 -4.55
C THR A 87 0.04 -7.80 -4.52
N LYS A 88 0.14 -8.41 -3.33
CA LYS A 88 0.01 -9.86 -3.14
C LYS A 88 -1.24 -10.21 -2.34
N ARG A 89 -2.28 -9.37 -2.32
CA ARG A 89 -3.44 -9.51 -1.42
C ARG A 89 -4.15 -10.87 -1.57
N ASN A 90 -4.22 -11.39 -2.80
CA ASN A 90 -4.85 -12.70 -3.07
C ASN A 90 -4.03 -13.87 -2.48
N ASN A 91 -2.72 -13.71 -2.35
CA ASN A 91 -1.80 -14.76 -1.88
C ASN A 91 -1.28 -14.53 -0.45
N ARG A 92 -1.53 -13.35 0.13
CA ARG A 92 -1.11 -12.96 1.47
C ARG A 92 -2.29 -13.08 2.42
N ARG A 93 -2.20 -14.04 3.34
CA ARG A 93 -3.08 -14.14 4.51
C ARG A 93 -2.23 -14.03 5.77
N PRO A 94 -2.79 -13.48 6.86
CA PRO A 94 -2.08 -13.46 8.12
C PRO A 94 -1.76 -14.91 8.49
N ARG A 95 -0.51 -15.16 8.89
CA ARG A 95 -0.11 -16.48 9.34
C ARG A 95 -0.76 -16.69 10.70
N THR A 96 -1.94 -17.29 10.71
CA THR A 96 -2.58 -17.73 11.95
C THR A 96 -1.67 -18.77 12.57
N GLU A 97 -0.81 -18.37 13.51
CA GLU A 97 -0.16 -19.32 14.39
C GLU A 97 -1.26 -19.97 15.22
N ARG A 98 -1.81 -21.09 14.73
CA ARG A 98 -2.43 -22.07 15.60
C ARG A 98 -1.35 -22.41 16.61
N THR A 99 -1.56 -21.98 17.84
CA THR A 99 -0.71 -22.31 18.97
C THR A 99 -0.43 -23.81 18.88
N ARG A 100 0.82 -24.18 18.63
CA ARG A 100 1.25 -25.59 18.66
C ARG A 100 1.11 -26.19 20.07
N ASN A 101 0.60 -25.41 21.03
CA ASN A 101 0.54 -25.67 22.45
C ASN A 101 -0.86 -25.39 23.04
N ALA A 102 -1.94 -25.51 22.25
CA ALA A 102 -3.28 -25.51 22.83
C ALA A 102 -3.43 -26.75 23.73
N PRO A 103 -3.78 -26.59 25.02
CA PRO A 103 -3.94 -27.72 25.92
C PRO A 103 -5.03 -28.64 25.38
N ARG A 104 -4.70 -29.92 25.22
CA ARG A 104 -5.70 -30.96 24.96
C ARG A 104 -6.36 -31.28 26.29
N TYR A 105 -7.58 -30.78 26.48
CA TYR A 105 -8.53 -31.34 27.42
C TYR A 105 -9.65 -31.99 26.62
#